data_AF-A0A0A9HIX9-F1
#
_entry.id   AF-A0A0A9HIX9-F1
#
_cell.length_a   1.000
_cell.length_b   1.000
_cell.length_c   1.000
_cell.angle_alpha   90.00
_cell.angle_beta   90.00
_cell.angle_gamma   90.00
#
_symmetry.space_group_name_H-M   'P 1'
#
loop_
_entity.id
_entity.type
_entity.pdbx_description
1 polymer ?
#
loop_
_entity_poly.entity_id
_entity_poly.type
_entity_poly.pdbx_seq_one_letter_code
_entity_poly.pdbx_strand_id
1 'polypeptide(L)'
;MLHEAIMREESVEYEEGIILQEFRKGFKLGERLLRPAMVKVSAGPGPEKSGDDDPTEVEDSVAPSRVEENDDDGFDDGGDAE
;
A
#
# COMPACT_ATOMS: atom_id res chain seq x y z
N MET A 1 -7.34 -13.44 8.02
CA MET A 1 -7.82 -12.29 7.22
C MET A 1 -6.73 -11.22 7.25
N LEU A 2 -6.62 -10.36 6.23
CA LEU A 2 -5.62 -9.28 6.26
C LEU A 2 -6.24 -8.06 6.95
N HIS A 3 -5.51 -7.48 7.89
CA HIS A 3 -5.89 -6.27 8.61
C HIS A 3 -4.93 -5.15 8.25
N GLU A 4 -5.45 -3.94 8.19
CA GLU A 4 -4.71 -2.70 7.95
C GLU A 4 -4.95 -1.79 9.15
N ALA A 5 -3.88 -1.52 9.90
CA ALA A 5 -3.93 -0.68 11.08
C ALA A 5 -3.89 0.80 10.66
N ILE A 6 -5.04 1.47 10.72
CA ILE A 6 -5.18 2.88 10.32
C ILE A 6 -5.01 3.85 11.49
N MET A 7 -5.12 3.35 12.72
CA MET A 7 -5.02 4.15 13.95
C MET A 7 -4.34 3.33 15.05
N ARG A 8 -3.59 4.03 15.91
CA ARG A 8 -3.00 3.46 17.12
C ARG A 8 -3.53 4.23 18.33
N GLU A 9 -3.87 3.54 19.40
CA GLU A 9 -4.34 4.12 20.65
C GLU A 9 -3.55 3.55 21.82
N GLU A 10 -3.16 4.41 22.76
CA GLU A 10 -2.48 3.99 23.98
C GLU A 10 -3.44 3.15 24.82
N SER A 11 -3.05 1.92 25.15
CA SER A 11 -3.84 1.05 26.01
C SER A 11 -2.95 0.47 27.09
N VAL A 12 -3.41 0.56 28.34
CA VAL A 12 -2.75 -0.11 29.46
C VAL A 12 -3.18 -1.57 29.63
N GLU A 13 -4.25 -1.96 28.95
CA GLU A 13 -4.87 -3.30 29.07
C GLU A 13 -4.35 -4.26 27.99
N TYR A 14 -4.04 -3.74 26.79
CA TYR A 14 -3.63 -4.56 25.64
C TYR A 14 -2.22 -4.19 25.17
N GLU A 15 -1.40 -5.20 24.89
CA GLU A 15 -0.05 -5.06 24.33
C GLU A 15 -0.05 -4.38 22.95
N GLU A 16 1.12 -3.91 22.52
CA GLU A 16 1.28 -3.31 21.19
C GLU A 16 0.85 -4.28 20.08
N GLY A 17 0.17 -3.75 19.07
CA GLY A 17 -0.28 -4.52 17.90
C GLY A 17 -1.60 -5.27 18.08
N ILE A 18 -2.18 -5.29 19.29
CA ILE A 18 -3.50 -5.90 19.51
C ILE A 18 -4.61 -5.05 18.89
N ILE A 19 -5.51 -5.67 18.14
CA ILE A 19 -6.67 -4.98 17.55
C ILE A 19 -7.67 -4.61 18.65
N LEU A 20 -7.89 -3.30 18.83
CA LEU A 20 -8.84 -2.75 19.79
C LEU A 20 -10.25 -2.63 19.19
N GLN A 21 -10.33 -2.18 17.94
CA GLN A 21 -11.61 -1.95 17.28
C GLN A 21 -11.52 -2.09 15.77
N GLU A 22 -12.53 -2.74 15.17
CA GLU A 22 -12.72 -2.77 13.72
C GLU A 22 -13.56 -1.57 13.26
N PHE A 23 -13.01 -0.75 12.37
CA PHE A 23 -13.72 0.38 11.75
C PHE A 23 -14.46 -0.05 10.51
N ARG A 24 -13.87 -0.97 9.74
CA ARG A 24 -14.47 -1.47 8.51
C ARG A 24 -14.05 -2.91 8.24
N LYS A 25 -15.03 -3.78 8.06
CA LYS A 25 -14.82 -5.20 7.73
C LYS A 25 -14.00 -5.41 6.47
N GLY A 26 -13.06 -6.35 6.53
CA GLY A 26 -12.34 -6.85 5.36
C GLY A 26 -13.14 -7.95 4.66
N PHE A 27 -12.84 -8.20 3.38
CA PHE A 27 -13.48 -9.26 2.60
C PHE A 27 -12.46 -10.00 1.73
N LYS A 28 -12.65 -11.32 1.63
CA LYS A 28 -11.94 -12.21 0.70
C LYS A 28 -12.96 -12.98 -0.12
N LEU A 29 -12.67 -13.19 -1.39
CA LEU A 29 -13.45 -14.07 -2.28
C LEU A 29 -12.56 -15.24 -2.70
N GLY A 30 -12.77 -16.40 -2.06
CA GLY A 30 -11.82 -17.51 -2.15
C GLY A 30 -10.46 -17.09 -1.60
N GLU A 31 -9.42 -17.25 -2.41
CA GLU A 31 -8.05 -16.86 -2.07
C GLU A 31 -7.74 -15.38 -2.40
N ARG A 32 -8.59 -14.72 -3.20
CA ARG A 32 -8.40 -13.32 -3.59
C ARG A 32 -8.84 -12.37 -2.47
N LEU A 33 -7.91 -11.57 -1.97
CA LEU A 33 -8.23 -10.45 -1.08
C LEU A 33 -8.93 -9.35 -1.88
N LEU A 34 -10.16 -9.02 -1.48
CA LEU A 34 -10.89 -7.89 -2.07
C LEU A 34 -10.56 -6.60 -1.34
N ARG A 35 -10.45 -6.68 -0.01
CA ARG A 35 -10.20 -5.52 0.84
C ARG A 35 -9.71 -5.97 2.21
N PRO A 36 -8.62 -5.40 2.77
CA PRO A 36 -8.26 -5.63 4.16
C PRO A 36 -9.28 -4.99 5.11
N ALA A 37 -9.35 -5.50 6.33
CA ALA A 37 -10.14 -4.88 7.39
C ALA A 37 -9.40 -3.67 7.95
N MET A 38 -10.07 -2.53 8.08
CA MET A 38 -9.47 -1.35 8.69
C MET A 38 -9.71 -1.38 10.19
N VAL A 39 -8.64 -1.34 10.96
CA VAL A 39 -8.67 -1.54 12.42
C VAL A 39 -7.89 -0.45 13.14
N LYS A 40 -8.25 -0.21 14.40
CA LYS A 40 -7.42 0.48 15.39
C LYS A 40 -6.69 -0.56 16.21
N VAL A 41 -5.40 -0.37 16.39
CA VAL A 41 -4.55 -1.24 17.21
C VAL A 41 -4.06 -0.51 18.46
N SER A 42 -3.69 -1.29 19.47
CA SER A 42 -3.05 -0.80 20.67
C SER A 42 -1.60 -0.44 20.39
N ALA A 43 -1.14 0.66 20.97
CA ALA A 43 0.28 1.01 21.07
C ALA A 43 0.97 0.34 22.28
N GLY A 44 0.22 -0.43 23.08
CA GLY A 44 0.72 -1.10 24.28
C GLY A 44 0.82 -0.18 25.50
N PRO A 45 0.87 -0.75 26.72
CA PRO A 45 1.55 -0.11 27.81
C PRO A 45 3.04 -0.12 27.44
N GLY A 46 3.75 1.00 27.62
CA GLY A 46 5.13 1.20 27.17
C GLY A 46 6.12 0.06 27.52
N PRO A 47 7.34 0.12 26.98
CA PRO A 47 8.15 -1.04 26.64
C PRO A 47 8.68 -1.77 27.88
N GLU A 48 7.94 -2.77 28.35
CA GLU A 48 8.48 -3.88 29.15
C GLU A 48 8.07 -5.21 28.51
N LYS A 49 8.85 -5.61 27.49
CA LYS A 49 8.91 -6.94 26.83
C LYS A 49 7.65 -7.42 26.09
N SER A 50 7.71 -7.40 24.75
CA SER A 50 7.92 -8.61 23.91
C SER A 50 7.59 -8.31 22.44
N GLY A 51 8.50 -8.69 21.53
CA GLY A 51 8.15 -9.01 20.14
C GLY A 51 8.08 -7.85 19.15
N ASP A 52 9.26 -7.37 18.75
CA ASP A 52 9.53 -6.84 17.42
C ASP A 52 9.03 -7.84 16.35
N ASP A 53 7.95 -7.53 15.64
CA ASP A 53 7.53 -8.19 14.39
C ASP A 53 7.19 -7.10 13.35
N ASP A 54 8.27 -6.62 12.76
CA ASP A 54 8.45 -5.88 11.49
C ASP A 54 7.88 -6.66 10.27
N PRO A 55 7.88 -6.20 9.00
CA PRO A 55 7.74 -4.89 8.34
C PRO A 55 6.50 -4.86 7.40
N THR A 56 6.19 -3.72 6.78
CA THR A 56 5.91 -3.65 5.32
C THR A 56 5.77 -2.18 4.92
N GLU A 57 6.91 -1.55 4.66
CA GLU A 57 6.98 -0.57 3.58
C GLU A 57 6.54 -1.28 2.28
N VAL A 58 5.31 -1.04 1.85
CA VAL A 58 4.93 -1.25 0.46
C VAL A 58 5.27 0.04 -0.28
N GLU A 59 6.56 0.19 -0.61
CA GLU A 59 6.97 1.09 -1.69
C GLU A 59 6.34 0.57 -3.00
N ASP A 60 5.15 1.09 -3.32
CA ASP A 60 4.59 1.00 -4.66
C ASP A 60 5.48 1.83 -5.60
N SER A 61 6.53 1.20 -6.11
CA SER A 61 7.26 1.67 -7.28
C SER A 61 6.96 0.74 -8.45
N VAL A 62 5.68 0.71 -8.86
CA VAL A 62 5.32 0.29 -10.20
C VAL A 62 5.92 1.31 -11.16
N ALA A 63 6.97 0.88 -11.86
CA ALA A 63 7.62 1.62 -12.92
C ALA A 63 6.61 2.08 -13.99
N PRO A 64 6.59 3.36 -14.39
CA PRO A 64 6.05 3.71 -15.69
C PRO A 64 7.08 3.33 -16.76
N SER A 65 6.65 2.41 -17.61
CA SER A 65 7.27 1.97 -18.85
C SER A 65 7.85 3.13 -19.65
N ARG A 66 9.14 3.02 -19.97
CA ARG A 66 9.83 3.77 -21.03
C ARG A 66 8.99 3.73 -22.31
N VAL A 67 8.46 4.88 -22.72
CA VAL A 67 8.02 5.09 -24.10
C VAL A 67 9.24 5.64 -24.84
N GLU A 68 9.89 4.80 -25.64
CA GLU A 68 10.84 5.25 -26.64
C GLU A 68 10.03 5.83 -27.80
N GLU A 69 9.87 7.15 -27.81
CA GLU A 69 9.45 7.88 -28.99
C GLU A 69 10.62 7.82 -29.98
N ASN A 70 10.55 6.85 -30.90
CA ASN A 70 11.34 6.91 -32.12
C ASN A 70 10.62 7.90 -33.04
N ASP A 71 11.14 9.13 -33.12
CA ASP A 71 10.77 10.06 -34.19
C ASP A 71 11.32 9.50 -35.50
N ASP A 72 10.47 8.72 -36.19
CA ASP A 72 10.70 8.14 -37.51
C ASP A 72 10.62 9.23 -38.59
N ASP A 73 11.67 9.25 -39.41
CA ASP A 73 12.03 10.30 -40.35
C ASP A 73 11.05 10.37 -41.54
N GLY A 74 10.20 11.41 -41.57
CA GLY A 74 9.11 11.56 -42.55
C GLY A 74 9.29 12.68 -43.58
N PHE A 75 10.20 12.45 -44.54
CA PHE A 75 10.14 12.88 -45.96
C PHE A 75 10.14 14.39 -46.32
N ASP A 76 11.29 14.84 -46.82
CA ASP A 76 11.51 16.05 -47.62
C ASP A 76 10.86 15.88 -49.01
N ASP A 77 9.81 16.65 -49.32
CA ASP A 77 9.27 16.78 -50.67
C ASP A 77 9.42 18.24 -51.12
N GLY A 78 10.60 18.55 -51.64
CA GLY A 78 10.80 19.70 -52.50
C GLY A 78 9.97 19.55 -53.78
N GLY A 79 9.08 20.51 -54.02
CA GLY A 79 8.38 20.71 -55.29
C GLY A 79 7.83 22.14 -55.32
N ASP A 80 8.63 23.12 -55.72
CA ASP A 80 8.80 23.64 -57.09
C ASP A 80 7.61 24.49 -57.59
N ALA A 81 7.98 25.65 -58.15
CA ALA A 81 7.29 26.70 -58.92
C ALA A 81 5.78 26.56 -59.24
N GLU A 82 4.96 27.62 -59.23
CA GLU A 82 5.10 28.90 -59.95
C GLU A 82 4.42 30.09 -59.24
#